data_AF-A0A3Q8HYS7-F1
#
_entry.id   AF-A0A3Q8HYS7-F1
#
_cell.length_a   1.000
_cell.length_b   1.000
_cell.length_c   1.000
_cell.angle_alpha   90.00
_cell.angle_beta   90.00
_cell.angle_gamma   90.00
#
_symmetry.space_group_name_H-M   'P 1'
#
loop_
_entity.id
_entity.type
_entity.pdbx_description
1 polymer ?
#
loop_
_entity_poly.entity_id
_entity_poly.type
_entity_poly.pdbx_seq_one_letter_code
_entity_poly.pdbx_strand_id
1 'polypeptide(L)'
;VSKTEESSNFSVDKSTTVQVPMMHQLEQYYHYVDTELNCTVLQMDYSENALALFVLPKEGHIEWVEAAMSSKTLKKWNYLLQKGWVELFVPKFSISATYDLGSTLQKMGMRDAFAESADFPGITEDSGLKLSYAFHK
;
A
#
# COMPACT_ATOMS: atom_id res chain seq x y z
N VAL A 1 14.80 -1.31 -22.26
CA VAL A 1 15.81 -1.80 -21.30
C VAL A 1 15.70 -0.95 -20.06
N SER A 2 15.28 -1.52 -18.93
CA SER A 2 15.29 -0.84 -17.64
C SER A 2 16.71 -0.39 -17.32
N LYS A 3 16.91 0.89 -16.99
CA LYS A 3 18.18 1.39 -16.45
C LYS A 3 17.99 1.72 -14.98
N THR A 4 19.06 1.68 -14.21
CA THR A 4 19.04 2.17 -12.83
C THR A 4 20.14 3.20 -12.70
N GLU A 5 19.77 4.43 -12.39
CA GLU A 5 20.71 5.47 -11.98
C GLU A 5 21.12 5.20 -10.54
N GLU A 6 22.41 5.27 -10.23
CA GLU A 6 22.91 4.92 -8.90
C GLU A 6 22.50 5.94 -7.82
N SER A 7 22.20 7.18 -8.21
CA SER A 7 21.86 8.27 -7.29
C SER A 7 20.91 9.27 -7.94
N SER A 8 19.72 9.44 -7.37
CA SER A 8 18.73 10.47 -7.71
C SER A 8 18.06 10.99 -6.44
N ASN A 9 17.57 12.22 -6.48
CA ASN A 9 16.87 12.85 -5.36
C ASN A 9 15.48 12.24 -5.15
N PHE A 10 15.15 11.87 -3.91
CA PHE A 10 13.80 11.54 -3.49
C PHE A 10 13.41 12.43 -2.30
N SER A 11 12.36 13.23 -2.46
CA SER A 11 11.85 14.11 -1.42
C SER A 11 10.88 13.35 -0.50
N VAL A 12 11.30 13.13 0.74
CA VAL A 12 10.50 12.44 1.77
C VAL A 12 9.44 13.40 2.33
N ASP A 13 9.84 14.65 2.53
CA ASP A 13 8.99 15.77 2.93
C ASP A 13 9.55 17.08 2.33
N LYS A 14 8.99 18.23 2.72
CA LYS A 14 9.39 19.56 2.19
C LYS A 14 10.83 19.97 2.51
N SER A 15 11.42 19.39 3.55
CA SER A 15 12.75 19.71 4.06
C SER A 15 13.76 18.57 3.90
N THR A 16 13.28 17.34 3.77
CA THR A 16 14.12 16.14 3.76
C THR A 16 14.18 15.55 2.36
N THR A 17 15.38 15.52 1.77
CA THR A 17 15.66 14.82 0.51
C THR A 17 16.77 13.81 0.74
N VAL A 18 16.58 12.60 0.19
CA VAL A 18 17.55 11.50 0.26
C VAL A 18 17.99 11.10 -1.14
N GLN A 19 19.21 10.58 -1.27
CA GLN A 19 19.68 9.97 -2.51
C GLN A 19 19.24 8.50 -2.56
N VAL A 20 18.63 8.10 -3.67
CA VAL A 20 18.18 6.72 -3.91
C VAL A 20 18.65 6.24 -5.27
N PRO A 21 18.91 4.93 -5.45
CA PRO A 21 19.02 4.37 -6.79
C PRO A 21 17.64 4.44 -7.47
N MET A 22 17.57 5.04 -8.66
CA MET A 22 16.32 5.28 -9.36
C MET A 22 16.22 4.36 -10.58
N MET A 23 15.21 3.51 -10.63
CA MET A 23 14.90 2.74 -11.83
C MET A 23 14.22 3.64 -12.85
N HIS A 24 14.60 3.51 -14.12
CA HIS A 24 14.09 4.27 -15.25
C HIS A 24 13.68 3.34 -16.38
N GLN A 25 12.49 3.57 -16.94
CA GLN A 25 11.97 2.82 -18.07
C GLN A 25 10.96 3.65 -18.88
N LEU A 26 11.08 3.62 -20.21
CA LEU A 26 10.04 4.10 -21.12
C LEU A 26 9.32 2.90 -21.75
N GLU A 27 8.07 2.69 -21.39
CA GLU A 27 7.24 1.58 -21.89
C GLU A 27 5.76 1.95 -21.86
N GLN A 28 4.92 1.10 -22.44
CA GLN A 28 3.47 1.20 -22.30
C GLN A 28 2.97 0.58 -21.00
N TYR A 29 2.37 1.40 -20.14
CA TYR A 29 1.71 0.97 -18.92
C TYR A 29 0.25 1.40 -18.90
N TYR A 30 -0.55 0.69 -18.12
CA TYR A 30 -1.87 1.15 -17.75
C TYR A 30 -1.72 2.28 -16.73
N HIS A 31 -2.29 3.45 -17.02
CA HIS A 31 -2.22 4.60 -16.13
C HIS A 31 -3.51 5.42 -16.17
N TYR A 32 -3.74 6.19 -15.11
CA TYR A 32 -4.92 7.04 -14.93
C TYR A 32 -4.57 8.22 -14.03
N VAL A 33 -5.03 9.42 -14.39
CA VAL A 33 -4.93 10.60 -13.53
C VAL A 33 -6.27 10.82 -12.86
N ASP A 34 -6.32 10.55 -11.56
CA ASP A 34 -7.51 10.78 -10.74
C ASP A 34 -7.56 12.24 -10.31
N THR A 35 -8.35 13.04 -11.02
CA THR A 35 -8.51 14.46 -10.72
C THR A 35 -9.29 14.72 -9.44
N GLU A 36 -10.12 13.77 -8.97
CA GLU A 36 -10.89 13.89 -7.72
C GLU A 36 -9.98 13.70 -6.50
N LEU A 37 -9.04 12.76 -6.59
CA LEU A 37 -8.07 12.47 -5.52
C LEU A 37 -6.73 13.18 -5.69
N ASN A 38 -6.54 13.91 -6.79
CA ASN A 38 -5.29 14.58 -7.14
C ASN A 38 -4.08 13.62 -7.10
N CYS A 39 -4.21 12.46 -7.74
CA CYS A 39 -3.13 11.48 -7.83
C CYS A 39 -3.00 10.86 -9.23
N THR A 40 -1.80 10.43 -9.57
CA THR A 40 -1.54 9.58 -10.74
C THR A 40 -1.46 8.14 -10.30
N VAL A 41 -2.15 7.25 -10.99
CA VAL A 41 -2.18 5.81 -10.75
C VAL A 41 -1.53 5.11 -11.93
N LEU A 42 -0.64 4.18 -11.66
CA LEU A 42 0.03 3.34 -12.64
C LEU A 42 -0.14 1.88 -12.23
N GLN A 43 -0.56 1.02 -13.15
CA GLN A 43 -0.57 -0.42 -12.98
C GLN A 43 0.61 -1.05 -13.71
N MET A 44 1.31 -1.92 -12.99
CA MET A 44 2.36 -2.79 -13.53
C MET A 44 2.02 -4.24 -13.25
N ASP A 45 2.10 -5.08 -14.27
CA ASP A 45 1.95 -6.52 -14.09
C ASP A 45 3.25 -7.07 -13.45
N TYR A 46 3.12 -7.76 -12.32
CA TYR A 46 4.26 -8.34 -11.60
C TYR A 46 4.50 -9.80 -12.02
N SER A 47 3.41 -10.56 -12.17
CA SER A 47 3.40 -11.92 -12.70
C SER A 47 2.05 -12.19 -13.36
N GLU A 48 1.84 -13.39 -13.91
CA GLU A 48 0.58 -13.74 -14.58
C GLU A 48 -0.67 -13.51 -13.72
N ASN A 49 -0.55 -13.65 -12.39
CA ASN A 49 -1.68 -13.59 -11.46
C ASN A 49 -1.55 -12.46 -10.43
N ALA A 50 -0.56 -11.57 -10.57
CA ALA A 50 -0.33 -10.48 -9.64
C ALA A 50 0.01 -9.18 -10.36
N LEU A 51 -0.60 -8.09 -9.91
CA LEU A 51 -0.30 -6.73 -10.36
C LEU A 51 0.06 -5.85 -9.17
N ALA A 52 0.83 -4.81 -9.45
CA ALA A 52 1.16 -3.74 -8.54
C ALA A 52 0.52 -2.43 -9.01
N LEU A 53 -0.08 -1.70 -8.09
CA LEU A 53 -0.53 -0.32 -8.31
C LEU A 53 0.45 0.65 -7.65
N PHE A 54 1.01 1.56 -8.42
CA PHE A 54 1.77 2.70 -7.94
C PHE A 54 0.87 3.92 -7.95
N VAL A 55 0.68 4.53 -6.80
CA VAL A 55 -0.14 5.73 -6.63
C VAL A 55 0.78 6.87 -6.22
N LEU A 56 0.84 7.91 -7.05
CA LEU A 56 1.63 9.11 -6.81
C LEU A 56 0.67 10.29 -6.56
N PRO A 57 0.42 10.65 -5.28
CA PRO A 57 -0.33 11.84 -4.94
C PRO A 57 0.41 13.11 -5.39
N LYS A 58 -0.34 14.16 -5.73
CA LYS A 58 0.24 15.51 -5.75
C LYS A 58 0.72 15.89 -4.36
N GLU A 59 1.70 16.79 -4.29
CA GLU A 59 2.23 17.29 -3.02
C GLU A 59 1.10 17.74 -2.08
N GLY A 60 1.17 17.31 -0.81
CA GLY A 60 0.18 17.64 0.22
C GLY A 60 -1.15 16.87 0.16
N HIS A 61 -1.32 15.89 -0.75
CA HIS A 61 -2.58 15.15 -0.91
C HIS A 61 -2.55 13.70 -0.39
N ILE A 62 -1.44 13.24 0.20
CA ILE A 62 -1.28 11.84 0.61
C ILE A 62 -2.35 11.38 1.60
N GLU A 63 -2.63 12.16 2.64
CA GLU A 63 -3.64 11.83 3.66
C GLU A 63 -5.05 11.70 3.04
N TRP A 64 -5.38 12.55 2.06
CA TRP A 64 -6.66 12.50 1.35
C TRP A 64 -6.79 11.24 0.50
N VAL A 65 -5.71 10.85 -0.20
CA VAL A 65 -5.66 9.63 -0.99
C VAL A 65 -5.78 8.39 -0.08
N GLU A 66 -5.09 8.37 1.06
CA GLU A 66 -5.17 7.28 2.04
C GLU A 66 -6.57 7.15 2.64
N ALA A 67 -7.20 8.26 3.04
CA ALA A 67 -8.55 8.26 3.59
C ALA A 67 -9.62 7.81 2.56
N ALA A 68 -9.40 8.10 1.28
CA ALA A 68 -10.27 7.66 0.19
C ALA A 68 -10.00 6.22 -0.28
N MET A 69 -8.96 5.55 0.24
CA MET A 69 -8.57 4.22 -0.18
C MET A 69 -9.65 3.20 0.20
N SER A 70 -10.30 2.64 -0.81
CA SER A 70 -11.42 1.71 -0.62
C SER A 70 -11.58 0.76 -1.80
N SER A 71 -12.34 -0.31 -1.62
CA SER A 71 -12.69 -1.23 -2.72
C SER A 71 -13.40 -0.51 -3.87
N LYS A 72 -14.18 0.55 -3.60
CA LYS A 72 -14.81 1.38 -4.62
C LYS A 72 -13.77 2.17 -5.43
N THR A 73 -12.79 2.76 -4.75
CA THR A 73 -11.69 3.50 -5.37
C THR A 73 -10.84 2.60 -6.25
N LEU A 74 -10.47 1.41 -5.75
CA LEU A 74 -9.72 0.42 -6.52
C LEU A 74 -10.48 -0.06 -7.77
N LYS A 75 -11.79 -0.31 -7.65
CA LYS A 75 -12.65 -0.67 -8.80
C LYS A 75 -12.74 0.47 -9.82
N LYS A 76 -12.85 1.72 -9.35
CA LYS A 76 -12.85 2.91 -10.22
C LYS A 76 -11.55 2.98 -11.03
N TRP A 77 -10.40 2.86 -10.36
CA TRP A 77 -9.10 2.87 -11.04
C TRP A 77 -8.98 1.72 -12.04
N ASN A 78 -9.30 0.49 -11.64
CA ASN A 78 -9.25 -0.67 -12.52
C ASN A 78 -10.09 -0.50 -13.80
N TYR A 79 -11.20 0.24 -13.73
CA TYR A 79 -12.04 0.53 -14.90
C TYR A 79 -11.50 1.67 -15.78
N LEU A 80 -10.87 2.68 -15.19
CA LEU A 80 -10.46 3.91 -15.88
C LEU A 80 -9.01 3.90 -16.37
N LEU A 81 -8.20 2.94 -15.93
CA LEU A 81 -6.83 2.75 -16.40
C LEU A 81 -6.79 2.55 -17.91
N GLN A 82 -5.92 3.28 -18.59
CA GLN A 82 -5.71 3.18 -20.03
C GLN A 82 -4.25 2.91 -20.35
N LYS A 83 -4.00 2.07 -21.36
CA LYS A 83 -2.63 1.74 -21.79
C LYS A 83 -2.05 2.91 -22.60
N GLY A 84 -0.87 3.37 -22.23
CA GLY A 84 -0.16 4.42 -22.95
C GLY A 84 1.32 4.49 -22.58
N TRP A 85 2.10 5.22 -23.37
CA TRP A 85 3.52 5.41 -23.13
C TRP A 85 3.75 6.26 -21.88
N VAL A 86 4.53 5.74 -20.94
CA VAL A 86 4.92 6.42 -19.70
C VAL A 86 6.43 6.33 -19.56
N GLU A 87 7.07 7.47 -19.29
CA GLU A 87 8.44 7.51 -18.80
C GLU A 87 8.41 7.38 -17.27
N LEU A 88 8.77 6.20 -16.79
CA LEU A 88 8.63 5.79 -15.40
C LEU A 88 9.96 5.96 -14.65
N PHE A 89 9.87 6.60 -13.48
CA PHE A 89 10.95 6.71 -12.50
C PHE A 89 10.46 6.17 -11.16
N VAL A 90 11.06 5.09 -10.67
CA VAL A 90 10.67 4.46 -9.39
C VAL A 90 11.93 4.14 -8.59
N PRO A 91 12.01 4.55 -7.31
CA PRO A 91 13.14 4.18 -6.47
C PRO A 91 13.30 2.66 -6.39
N LYS A 92 14.53 2.16 -6.47
CA LYS A 92 14.83 0.79 -6.09
C LYS A 92 14.91 0.73 -4.56
N PHE A 93 13.93 0.09 -3.94
CA PHE A 93 13.83 0.05 -2.47
C PHE A 93 13.64 -1.37 -1.94
N SER A 94 13.86 -1.52 -0.64
CA SER A 94 13.47 -2.69 0.15
C SER A 94 12.84 -2.17 1.44
N ILE A 95 11.66 -2.67 1.78
CA ILE A 95 10.93 -2.28 2.98
C ILE A 95 10.59 -3.56 3.75
N SER A 96 10.77 -3.52 5.06
CA SER A 96 10.33 -4.56 5.97
C SER A 96 9.65 -3.89 7.16
N ALA A 97 8.62 -4.53 7.69
CA ALA A 97 7.89 -4.04 8.85
C ALA A 97 7.49 -5.20 9.74
N THR A 98 7.20 -4.90 11.00
CA THR A 98 6.58 -5.85 11.92
C THR A 98 5.63 -5.07 12.79
N TYR A 99 4.37 -5.50 12.85
CA TYR A 99 3.29 -4.81 13.51
C TYR A 99 2.68 -5.72 14.59
N ASP A 100 2.43 -5.17 15.78
CA ASP A 100 1.45 -5.74 16.70
C ASP A 100 0.09 -5.13 16.37
N LEU A 101 -0.78 -5.93 15.77
CA LEU A 101 -2.11 -5.54 15.33
C LEU A 101 -3.15 -5.62 16.45
N GLY A 102 -2.80 -6.07 17.67
CA GLY A 102 -3.77 -6.28 18.74
C GLY A 102 -4.65 -5.06 19.02
N SER A 103 -4.04 -3.88 19.16
CA SER A 103 -4.79 -2.64 19.40
C SER A 103 -5.60 -2.17 18.18
N THR A 104 -5.09 -2.39 16.97
CA THR A 104 -5.76 -2.05 15.71
C THR A 104 -7.01 -2.90 15.50
N LEU A 105 -6.90 -4.22 15.69
CA LEU A 105 -8.01 -5.15 15.55
C LEU A 105 -9.13 -4.87 16.56
N GLN A 106 -8.78 -4.54 17.81
CA GLN A 106 -9.75 -4.12 18.83
C GLN A 106 -10.47 -2.82 18.46
N LYS A 107 -9.77 -1.84 17.86
CA LYS A 107 -10.39 -0.61 17.33
C LYS A 107 -11.32 -0.90 16.14
N MET A 108 -11.00 -1.92 15.33
CA MET A 108 -11.83 -2.39 14.21
C MET A 108 -13.03 -3.26 14.65
N GLY A 109 -13.18 -3.52 15.96
CA GLY A 109 -14.34 -4.22 16.51
C GLY A 109 -14.06 -5.63 17.01
N MET A 110 -12.87 -6.19 16.79
CA MET A 110 -12.47 -7.49 17.31
C MET A 110 -12.03 -7.37 18.78
N ARG A 111 -12.96 -7.07 19.68
CA ARG A 111 -12.66 -6.87 21.11
C ARG A 111 -12.77 -8.15 21.92
N ASP A 112 -13.83 -8.93 21.68
CA ASP A 112 -14.16 -10.10 22.48
C ASP A 112 -13.05 -11.15 22.45
N ALA A 113 -12.41 -11.32 21.30
CA ALA A 113 -11.32 -12.27 21.12
C ALA A 113 -10.08 -11.98 21.99
N PHE A 114 -9.91 -10.74 22.45
CA PHE A 114 -8.81 -10.30 23.33
C PHE A 114 -9.25 -10.12 24.79
N ALA A 115 -10.55 -10.23 25.09
CA ALA A 115 -11.08 -10.04 26.43
C ALA A 115 -10.83 -11.27 27.32
N GLU A 116 -10.89 -11.10 28.64
CA GLU A 116 -10.88 -12.25 29.57
C GLU A 116 -12.10 -13.16 29.39
N SER A 117 -13.19 -12.59 28.87
CA SER A 117 -14.43 -13.31 28.55
C SER A 117 -14.43 -13.92 27.16
N ALA A 118 -13.27 -13.99 26.49
CA ALA A 118 -13.16 -14.62 25.18
C ALA A 118 -13.60 -16.09 25.26
N ASP A 119 -14.29 -16.55 24.22
CA ASP A 119 -14.77 -17.92 24.12
C ASP A 119 -14.42 -18.50 22.74
N PHE A 120 -13.74 -19.64 22.73
CA PHE A 120 -13.22 -20.32 21.54
C PHE A 120 -13.59 -21.81 21.55
N PRO A 121 -14.89 -22.15 21.50
CA PRO A 121 -15.36 -23.53 21.65
C PRO A 121 -14.92 -24.45 20.49
N GLY A 122 -14.57 -23.86 19.33
CA GLY A 122 -14.01 -24.60 18.21
C GLY A 122 -12.54 -25.01 18.38
N ILE A 123 -11.86 -24.53 19.43
CA ILE A 123 -10.46 -24.83 19.74
C ILE A 123 -10.36 -25.67 21.01
N THR A 124 -11.09 -25.30 22.06
CA THR A 124 -11.05 -25.98 23.36
C THR A 124 -12.40 -25.92 24.07
N GLU A 125 -12.69 -26.92 24.90
CA GLU A 125 -13.83 -26.94 25.83
C GLU A 125 -13.53 -26.18 27.13
N ASP A 126 -12.25 -25.91 27.42
CA ASP A 126 -11.80 -25.19 28.61
C ASP A 126 -11.92 -23.67 28.45
N SER A 127 -12.39 -23.00 29.50
CA SER A 127 -12.45 -21.53 29.56
C SER A 127 -11.09 -20.88 29.79
N GLY A 128 -10.90 -19.64 29.30
CA GLY A 128 -9.72 -18.82 29.61
C GLY A 128 -8.71 -18.70 28.45
N LEU A 129 -8.98 -19.32 27.30
CA LEU A 129 -8.22 -19.05 26.08
C LEU A 129 -8.62 -17.68 25.52
N LYS A 130 -7.63 -16.83 25.24
CA LYS A 130 -7.81 -15.53 24.58
C LYS A 130 -6.64 -15.21 23.64
N LEU A 131 -6.84 -14.25 22.74
CA LEU A 131 -5.74 -13.65 21.98
C LEU A 131 -4.97 -12.69 22.89
N SER A 132 -3.68 -12.98 23.09
CA SER A 132 -2.76 -12.07 23.79
C SER A 132 -2.14 -11.04 22.84
N TYR A 133 -1.73 -11.49 21.64
CA TYR A 133 -1.05 -10.67 20.65
C TYR A 133 -1.45 -11.10 19.24
N ALA A 134 -1.31 -10.20 18.27
CA ALA A 134 -1.52 -10.49 16.86
C ALA A 134 -0.40 -9.85 16.04
N PHE A 135 0.68 -10.59 15.78
CA PHE A 135 1.83 -10.06 15.03
C PHE A 135 1.71 -10.31 13.54
N HIS A 136 2.02 -9.29 12.74
CA HIS A 136 2.16 -9.39 11.28
C HIS A 136 3.53 -8.85 10.86
N LYS A 137 4.16 -9.52 9.90
CA LYS A 137 5.49 -9.19 9.36
C LYS A 137 5.42 -9.15 7.84
#